data_AF-A0A0R1N0H7-F1
#
_entry.id   AF-A0A0R1N0H7-F1
#
_cell.length_a   1.000
_cell.length_b   1.000
_cell.length_c   1.000
_cell.angle_alpha   90.00
_cell.angle_beta   90.00
_cell.angle_gamma   90.00
#
_symmetry.space_group_name_H-M   'P 1'
#
loop_
_entity.id
_entity.type
_entity.pdbx_description
1 polymer ?
#
loop_
_entity_poly.entity_id
_entity_poly.type
_entity_poly.pdbx_seq_one_letter_code
_entity_poly.pdbx_strand_id
1 'polypeptide(L)'
;MGTQKGFVAAFKDYWFRAGDFRGSSTRGQYWWIVLMNVIVALIGAAITWIAIFISLGFGASNTISSDNMVWFLASFSIGPMVYFILYIFQGLPWLTLSMRRYRDAGVSPWALLITVVAPALILGIAGKQLIPVIIAAVLTIIGVVITVLPTRHPVPLWSMRPNEDSRPVGMGGAIVDFFRRGGIFSGRSSRSQYWWMILLQVLISIAAFIVLVPMLAFVAFHNIGTSNLNSSMTSMSDNFLSIWGFAFAAYSLIALPSLTIVIRRFRDAGFSPWWYFVIWLITVGIGGYVGFHPTVVAGWIAYLVVAVVQTVILVWPTRTDLQNGHD
;
A
#
# COMPACT_ATOMS: atom_id res chain seq x y z
N MET A 1 -10.51 18.54 -27.06
CA MET A 1 -10.49 19.71 -26.18
C MET A 1 -10.14 19.26 -24.77
N GLY A 2 -8.90 19.52 -24.33
CA GLY A 2 -8.41 19.13 -23.02
C GLY A 2 -8.71 20.22 -22.00
N THR A 3 -9.81 20.10 -21.28
CA THR A 3 -10.02 20.94 -20.09
C THR A 3 -8.93 20.57 -19.09
N GLN A 4 -8.07 21.55 -18.76
CA GLN A 4 -7.12 21.40 -17.68
C GLN A 4 -7.92 21.17 -16.40
N LYS A 5 -7.91 19.93 -15.88
CA LYS A 5 -8.45 19.64 -14.57
C LYS A 5 -7.54 20.29 -13.53
N GLY A 6 -8.09 21.14 -12.67
CA GLY A 6 -7.37 21.65 -11.51
C GLY A 6 -6.97 20.53 -10.54
N PHE A 7 -6.10 20.85 -9.58
CA PHE A 7 -5.57 19.90 -8.60
C PHE A 7 -6.64 19.01 -7.95
N VAL A 8 -7.72 19.60 -7.44
CA VAL A 8 -8.79 18.86 -6.74
C VAL A 8 -9.45 17.81 -7.65
N ALA A 9 -9.63 18.14 -8.92
CA ALA A 9 -10.22 17.21 -9.88
C ALA A 9 -9.23 16.09 -10.26
N ALA A 10 -7.93 16.38 -10.35
CA ALA A 10 -6.89 15.36 -10.53
C ALA A 10 -6.79 14.43 -9.31
N PHE A 11 -6.84 14.97 -8.10
CA PHE A 11 -6.81 14.22 -6.84
C PHE A 11 -8.00 13.26 -6.72
N LYS A 12 -9.23 13.73 -6.97
CA LYS A 12 -10.41 12.86 -6.97
C LYS A 12 -10.29 11.76 -8.03
N ASP A 13 -9.81 12.10 -9.22
CA ASP A 13 -9.61 11.16 -10.32
C ASP A 13 -8.56 10.09 -9.99
N TYR A 14 -7.51 10.44 -9.25
CA TYR A 14 -6.47 9.51 -8.82
C TYR A 14 -7.03 8.40 -7.93
N TRP A 15 -7.78 8.77 -6.90
CA TRP A 15 -8.33 7.81 -5.93
C TRP A 15 -9.56 7.06 -6.44
N PHE A 16 -10.56 7.78 -6.96
CA PHE A 16 -11.82 7.15 -7.35
C PHE A 16 -11.76 6.44 -8.70
N ARG A 17 -10.78 6.80 -9.53
CA ARG A 17 -10.52 6.12 -10.81
C ARG A 17 -9.37 5.12 -10.69
N ALA A 18 -8.96 4.70 -9.50
CA ALA A 18 -7.81 3.80 -9.29
C ALA A 18 -7.89 2.47 -10.05
N GLY A 19 -9.09 1.96 -10.38
CA GLY A 19 -9.27 0.70 -11.12
C GLY A 19 -9.38 0.83 -12.65
N ASP A 20 -9.31 2.04 -13.20
CA ASP A 20 -9.47 2.27 -14.64
C ASP A 20 -8.14 2.23 -15.38
N PHE A 21 -7.79 1.08 -15.93
CA PHE A 21 -6.57 0.95 -16.74
C PHE A 21 -6.73 1.47 -18.19
N ARG A 22 -7.96 1.81 -18.63
CA ARG A 22 -8.28 2.03 -20.04
C ARG A 22 -8.56 3.48 -20.44
N GLY A 23 -8.95 4.35 -19.53
CA GLY A 23 -9.18 5.77 -19.81
C GLY A 23 -7.87 6.55 -20.01
N SER A 24 -7.96 7.77 -20.54
CA SER A 24 -6.81 8.68 -20.63
C SER A 24 -6.69 9.58 -19.40
N SER A 25 -5.47 10.05 -19.13
CA SER A 25 -5.17 11.05 -18.10
C SER A 25 -4.35 12.18 -18.71
N THR A 26 -4.79 13.43 -18.50
CA THR A 26 -4.09 14.59 -19.07
C THR A 26 -2.74 14.80 -18.41
N ARG A 27 -1.81 15.47 -19.11
CA ARG A 27 -0.48 15.82 -18.56
C ARG A 27 -0.58 16.54 -17.21
N GLY A 28 -1.51 17.50 -17.12
CA GLY A 28 -1.71 18.29 -15.90
C GLY A 28 -2.16 17.41 -14.73
N GLN A 29 -3.04 16.43 -14.98
CA GLN A 29 -3.46 15.49 -13.93
C GLN A 29 -2.29 14.68 -13.39
N TYR A 30 -1.45 14.15 -14.27
CA TYR A 30 -0.27 13.38 -13.86
C TYR A 30 0.66 14.21 -12.97
N TRP A 31 1.03 15.41 -13.43
CA TRP A 31 1.97 16.27 -12.71
C TRP A 31 1.41 16.83 -11.40
N TRP A 32 0.10 17.07 -11.30
CA TRP A 32 -0.53 17.42 -10.03
C TRP A 32 -0.38 16.31 -8.97
N ILE A 33 -0.50 15.04 -9.39
CA ILE A 33 -0.31 13.91 -8.48
C ILE A 33 1.16 13.70 -8.13
N VAL A 34 2.07 13.87 -9.09
CA VAL A 34 3.52 13.84 -8.81
C VAL A 34 3.88 14.92 -7.80
N LEU A 35 3.40 16.15 -7.99
CA LEU A 35 3.61 17.25 -7.05
C LEU A 35 3.05 16.93 -5.66
N MET A 36 1.85 16.35 -5.57
CA MET A 36 1.27 15.90 -4.30
C MET A 36 2.20 14.90 -3.59
N ASN A 37 2.70 13.90 -4.31
CA ASN A 37 3.59 12.88 -3.74
C ASN A 37 4.92 13.48 -3.29
N VAL A 38 5.48 14.43 -4.06
CA VAL A 38 6.70 15.16 -3.68
C VAL A 38 6.46 15.98 -2.40
N ILE A 39 5.35 16.72 -2.31
CA ILE A 39 5.01 17.50 -1.12
C ILE A 39 4.83 16.59 0.10
N VAL A 40 4.10 15.48 -0.03
CA VAL A 40 3.91 14.51 1.06
C VAL A 40 5.25 13.92 1.50
N ALA A 41 6.14 13.58 0.56
CA ALA A 41 7.48 13.09 0.88
C ALA A 41 8.34 14.15 1.60
N LEU A 42 8.30 15.41 1.16
CA LEU A 42 9.02 16.51 1.81
C LEU A 42 8.49 16.77 3.23
N ILE A 43 7.18 16.76 3.44
CA ILE A 43 6.57 16.89 4.77
C ILE A 43 6.98 15.73 5.67
N GLY A 44 6.90 14.49 5.17
CA GLY A 44 7.34 13.31 5.90
C GLY A 44 8.82 13.38 6.28
N ALA A 45 9.69 13.77 5.34
CA ALA A 45 11.10 13.97 5.60
C ALA A 45 11.35 15.09 6.64
N ALA A 46 10.65 16.22 6.53
CA ALA A 46 10.76 17.31 7.49
C ALA A 46 10.34 16.88 8.91
N ILE A 47 9.25 16.13 9.05
CA ILE A 47 8.82 15.57 10.35
C ILE A 47 9.91 14.67 10.93
N THR A 48 10.48 13.78 10.13
CA THR A 48 11.58 12.90 10.57
C THR A 48 12.81 13.70 10.98
N TRP A 49 13.22 14.70 10.20
CA TRP A 49 14.37 15.56 10.54
C TRP A 49 14.15 16.36 11.82
N ILE A 50 12.95 16.91 12.02
CA ILE A 50 12.59 17.62 13.25
C ILE A 50 12.62 16.66 14.44
N ALA A 51 12.07 15.45 14.29
CA ALA A 51 12.06 14.43 15.34
C ALA A 51 13.48 14.01 15.74
N ILE A 52 14.37 13.79 14.76
CA ILE A 52 15.79 13.51 14.99
C ILE A 52 16.46 14.66 15.72
N PHE A 53 16.25 15.90 15.27
CA PHE A 53 16.86 17.08 15.88
C PHE A 53 16.43 17.26 17.34
N ILE A 54 15.14 17.05 17.64
CA ILE A 54 14.62 17.04 19.01
C ILE A 54 15.33 15.94 19.83
N SER A 55 15.39 14.71 19.34
CA SER A 55 16.01 13.61 20.10
C SER A 55 17.52 13.81 20.33
N LEU A 56 18.26 14.37 19.37
CA LEU A 56 19.68 14.70 19.53
C LEU A 56 19.88 15.88 20.50
N GLY A 57 18.99 16.88 20.49
CA GLY A 57 19.04 18.01 21.41
C GLY A 57 18.69 17.66 22.86
N PHE A 58 17.74 16.74 23.07
CA PHE A 58 17.40 16.21 24.39
C PHE A 58 18.44 15.21 24.94
N GLY A 59 19.26 14.59 24.09
CA GLY A 59 20.35 13.69 24.45
C GLY A 59 21.69 14.36 24.79
N ALA A 60 21.73 15.69 24.94
CA ALA A 60 22.96 16.44 25.24
C ALA A 60 23.52 16.20 26.65
N SER A 61 22.83 15.43 27.51
CA SER A 61 23.44 14.84 28.69
C SER A 61 24.21 13.57 28.27
N ASN A 62 25.52 13.52 28.55
CA ASN A 62 26.44 12.44 28.16
C ASN A 62 26.12 11.05 28.77
N THR A 63 24.92 10.86 29.30
CA THR A 63 24.40 9.62 29.89
C THR A 63 23.28 9.08 29.01
N ILE A 64 23.59 8.05 28.22
CA ILE A 64 22.60 7.26 27.49
C ILE A 64 21.83 6.43 28.53
N SER A 65 20.74 6.98 29.09
CA SER A 65 19.77 6.17 29.83
C SER A 65 18.95 5.34 28.84
N SER A 66 18.41 4.20 29.30
CA SER A 66 17.46 3.39 28.51
C SER A 66 16.29 4.22 28.00
N ASP A 67 15.86 5.21 28.77
CA ASP A 67 14.70 6.04 28.47
C ASP A 67 15.00 7.01 27.32
N ASN A 68 16.18 7.63 27.30
CA ASN A 68 16.60 8.52 26.20
C ASN A 68 16.73 7.76 24.87
N MET A 69 17.17 6.50 24.91
CA MET A 69 17.22 5.63 23.74
C MET A 69 15.82 5.29 23.21
N VAL A 70 14.85 5.01 24.09
CA VAL A 70 13.46 4.75 23.70
C VAL A 70 12.84 5.97 23.02
N TRP A 71 13.04 7.18 23.57
CA TRP A 71 12.54 8.42 22.96
C TRP A 71 13.21 8.73 21.61
N PHE A 72 14.51 8.43 21.46
CA PHE A 72 15.23 8.56 20.19
C PHE A 72 14.69 7.58 19.13
N LEU A 73 14.50 6.31 19.47
CA LEU A 73 13.96 5.29 18.57
C LEU A 73 12.48 5.53 18.21
N ALA A 74 11.67 5.97 19.17
CA ALA A 74 10.26 6.35 18.93
C ALA A 74 10.15 7.54 17.98
N SER A 75 11.02 8.55 18.12
CA SER A 75 11.06 9.73 17.24
C SER A 75 11.50 9.39 15.81
N PHE A 76 12.40 8.43 15.65
CA PHE A 76 12.79 7.89 14.34
C PHE A 76 11.64 7.15 13.62
N SER A 77 10.63 6.71 14.36
CA SER A 77 9.56 5.84 13.85
C SER A 77 8.34 6.60 13.33
N ILE A 78 7.99 7.75 13.93
CA ILE A 78 6.69 8.42 13.69
C ILE A 78 6.57 9.00 12.27
N GLY A 79 7.55 9.79 11.82
CA GLY A 79 7.54 10.41 10.49
C GLY A 79 7.48 9.38 9.35
N PRO A 80 8.38 8.38 9.34
CA PRO A 80 8.33 7.29 8.37
C PRO A 80 7.05 6.46 8.46
N MET A 81 6.48 6.22 9.65
CA MET A 81 5.20 5.50 9.80
C MET A 81 4.03 6.23 9.12
N VAL A 82 3.93 7.55 9.28
CA VAL A 82 2.85 8.32 8.62
C VAL A 82 2.99 8.27 7.09
N TYR A 83 4.21 8.48 6.59
CA TYR A 83 4.50 8.34 5.16
C TYR A 83 4.19 6.93 4.66
N PHE A 84 4.55 5.91 5.44
CA PHE A 84 4.33 4.51 5.12
C PHE A 84 2.83 4.15 5.05
N ILE A 85 2.00 4.64 5.97
CA ILE A 85 0.54 4.44 5.91
C ILE A 85 -0.04 5.04 4.62
N LEU A 86 0.39 6.24 4.23
CA LEU A 86 -0.04 6.85 2.98
C LEU A 86 0.46 6.07 1.75
N TYR A 87 1.67 5.52 1.81
CA TYR A 87 2.25 4.72 0.73
C TYR A 87 1.49 3.42 0.50
N ILE A 88 1.02 2.75 1.56
CA ILE A 88 0.26 1.49 1.47
C ILE A 88 -0.95 1.61 0.54
N PHE A 89 -1.68 2.73 0.53
CA PHE A 89 -2.89 2.84 -0.31
C PHE A 89 -2.62 3.34 -1.73
N GLN A 90 -1.41 3.82 -2.03
CA GLN A 90 -1.12 4.51 -3.29
C GLN A 90 -0.71 3.59 -4.43
N GLY A 91 -0.31 2.35 -4.16
CA GLY A 91 0.25 1.46 -5.18
C GLY A 91 -0.64 1.31 -6.41
N LEU A 92 -1.91 0.94 -6.20
CA LEU A 92 -2.85 0.77 -7.32
C LEU A 92 -3.15 2.08 -8.06
N PRO A 93 -3.58 3.18 -7.39
CA PRO A 93 -3.76 4.48 -8.05
C PRO A 93 -2.53 4.94 -8.87
N TRP A 94 -1.33 4.78 -8.30
CA TRP A 94 -0.07 5.16 -8.93
C TRP A 94 0.21 4.34 -10.20
N LEU A 95 0.03 3.02 -10.13
CA LEU A 95 0.22 2.11 -11.25
C LEU A 95 -0.79 2.42 -12.37
N THR A 96 -2.05 2.60 -12.00
CA THR A 96 -3.12 2.91 -12.96
C THR A 96 -2.86 4.24 -13.66
N LEU A 97 -2.52 5.30 -12.93
CA LEU A 97 -2.18 6.60 -13.51
C LEU A 97 -0.97 6.51 -14.44
N SER A 98 0.07 5.76 -14.04
CA SER A 98 1.28 5.56 -14.84
C SER A 98 0.99 4.80 -16.13
N MET A 99 0.19 3.73 -16.08
CA MET A 99 -0.24 2.98 -17.28
C MET A 99 -0.97 3.87 -18.28
N ARG A 100 -1.87 4.74 -17.79
CA ARG A 100 -2.57 5.71 -18.65
C ARG A 100 -1.58 6.68 -19.30
N ARG A 101 -0.67 7.25 -18.51
CA ARG A 101 0.31 8.23 -19.01
C ARG A 101 1.23 7.64 -20.08
N TYR A 102 1.74 6.42 -19.87
CA TYR A 102 2.59 5.72 -20.84
C TYR A 102 1.87 5.51 -22.17
N ARG A 103 0.63 4.99 -22.10
CA ARG A 103 -0.20 4.81 -23.30
C ARG A 103 -0.56 6.12 -23.97
N ASP A 104 -0.90 7.15 -23.20
CA ASP A 104 -1.24 8.46 -23.74
C ASP A 104 -0.04 9.13 -24.42
N ALA A 105 1.20 8.81 -24.00
CA ALA A 105 2.44 9.20 -24.68
C ALA A 105 2.73 8.38 -25.96
N GLY A 106 1.92 7.38 -26.27
CA GLY A 106 2.10 6.46 -27.41
C GLY A 106 3.04 5.28 -27.11
N VAL A 107 3.40 5.06 -25.85
CA VAL A 107 4.28 3.97 -25.42
C VAL A 107 3.44 2.82 -24.85
N SER A 108 3.85 1.58 -25.10
CA SER A 108 3.21 0.41 -24.51
C SER A 108 3.24 0.47 -22.97
N PRO A 109 2.14 0.19 -22.25
CA PRO A 109 2.14 0.13 -20.79
C PRO A 109 3.17 -0.84 -20.21
N TRP A 110 3.54 -1.87 -20.96
CA TRP A 110 4.56 -2.85 -20.58
C TRP A 110 5.95 -2.24 -20.37
N ALA A 111 6.22 -1.05 -20.94
CA ALA A 111 7.46 -0.34 -20.66
C ALA A 111 7.64 0.02 -19.18
N LEU A 112 6.57 0.04 -18.37
CA LEU A 112 6.67 0.16 -16.90
C LEU A 112 7.48 -0.97 -16.27
N LEU A 113 7.46 -2.18 -16.83
CA LEU A 113 8.31 -3.26 -16.34
C LEU A 113 9.80 -2.92 -16.50
N ILE A 114 10.15 -2.20 -17.57
CA ILE A 114 11.54 -1.82 -17.86
C ILE A 114 11.94 -0.56 -17.10
N THR A 115 11.04 0.40 -16.91
CA THR A 115 11.37 1.70 -16.30
C THR A 115 11.15 1.76 -14.80
N VAL A 116 10.41 0.80 -14.23
CA VAL A 116 10.10 0.75 -12.79
C VAL A 116 10.58 -0.57 -12.19
N VAL A 117 10.11 -1.71 -12.71
CA VAL A 117 10.37 -3.02 -12.09
C VAL A 117 11.83 -3.41 -12.25
N ALA A 118 12.42 -3.27 -13.44
CA ALA A 118 13.82 -3.61 -13.69
C ALA A 118 14.79 -2.76 -12.82
N PRO A 119 14.67 -1.42 -12.73
CA PRO A 119 15.49 -0.62 -11.81
C PRO A 119 15.36 -1.06 -10.36
N ALA A 120 14.13 -1.34 -9.90
CA ALA A 120 13.91 -1.81 -8.54
C ALA A 120 14.63 -3.15 -8.31
N LEU A 121 14.51 -4.12 -9.23
CA LEU A 121 15.20 -5.41 -9.14
C LEU A 121 16.73 -5.28 -9.18
N ILE A 122 17.25 -4.42 -10.07
CA ILE A 122 18.68 -4.15 -10.18
C ILE A 122 19.22 -3.61 -8.85
N LEU A 123 18.56 -2.61 -8.27
CA LEU A 123 18.96 -2.04 -6.99
C LEU A 123 18.77 -3.02 -5.82
N GLY A 124 17.71 -3.83 -5.87
CA GLY A 124 17.41 -4.83 -4.84
C GLY A 124 18.40 -5.99 -4.81
N ILE A 125 18.93 -6.41 -5.96
CA ILE A 125 19.86 -7.55 -6.08
C ILE A 125 21.31 -7.08 -6.04
N ALA A 126 21.66 -6.05 -6.80
CA ALA A 126 23.04 -5.62 -6.98
C ALA A 126 23.53 -4.65 -5.88
N GLY A 127 22.62 -4.22 -5.00
CA GLY A 127 22.92 -3.34 -3.87
C GLY A 127 23.45 -1.98 -4.33
N LYS A 128 24.46 -1.46 -3.61
CA LYS A 128 25.02 -0.11 -3.80
C LYS A 128 26.18 -0.06 -4.82
N GLN A 129 26.33 -1.07 -5.67
CA GLN A 129 27.37 -1.06 -6.70
C GLN A 129 27.12 0.05 -7.73
N LEU A 130 28.18 0.77 -8.11
CA LEU A 130 28.08 1.96 -8.95
C LEU A 130 27.47 1.68 -10.34
N ILE A 131 27.90 0.62 -11.02
CA ILE A 131 27.42 0.29 -12.38
C ILE A 131 25.91 -0.04 -12.38
N PRO A 132 25.41 -0.98 -11.55
CA PRO A 132 23.97 -1.25 -11.42
C PRO A 132 23.14 -0.01 -11.07
N VAL A 133 23.63 0.83 -10.16
CA VAL A 133 22.95 2.07 -9.78
C VAL A 133 22.83 3.03 -10.96
N ILE A 134 23.90 3.18 -11.76
CA ILE A 134 23.86 4.01 -12.98
C ILE A 134 22.85 3.45 -13.99
N ILE A 135 22.82 2.14 -14.23
CA ILE A 135 21.86 1.52 -15.15
C ILE A 135 20.43 1.76 -14.67
N ALA A 136 20.16 1.55 -13.38
CA ALA A 136 18.85 1.82 -12.79
C ALA A 136 18.46 3.31 -12.89
N ALA A 137 19.41 4.22 -12.67
CA ALA A 137 19.19 5.66 -12.82
C ALA A 137 18.85 6.04 -14.28
N VAL A 138 19.55 5.49 -15.27
CA VAL A 138 19.25 5.75 -16.68
C VAL A 138 17.86 5.25 -17.06
N LEU A 139 17.48 4.04 -16.65
CA LEU A 139 16.16 3.46 -16.92
C LEU A 139 15.02 4.27 -16.25
N THR A 140 15.22 4.74 -15.03
CA THR A 140 14.24 5.60 -14.35
C THR A 140 14.13 6.98 -15.02
N ILE A 141 15.24 7.56 -15.48
CA ILE A 141 15.24 8.81 -16.26
C ILE A 141 14.46 8.63 -17.56
N ILE A 142 14.67 7.53 -18.30
CA ILE A 142 13.88 7.20 -19.50
C ILE A 142 12.39 7.15 -19.14
N GLY A 143 12.05 6.52 -18.01
CA GLY A 143 10.68 6.48 -17.51
C GLY A 143 10.09 7.88 -17.26
N VAL A 144 10.84 8.78 -16.65
CA VAL A 144 10.43 10.18 -16.43
C VAL A 144 10.26 10.92 -17.75
N VAL A 145 11.18 10.74 -18.71
CA VAL A 145 11.07 11.37 -20.04
C VAL A 145 9.77 10.94 -20.73
N ILE A 146 9.41 9.65 -20.66
CA ILE A 146 8.15 9.14 -21.21
C ILE A 146 6.94 9.82 -20.57
N THR A 147 6.95 10.11 -19.27
CA THR A 147 5.80 10.75 -18.61
C THR A 147 5.65 12.23 -18.94
N VAL A 148 6.71 12.92 -19.35
CA VAL A 148 6.70 14.31 -19.84
C VAL A 148 6.12 14.41 -21.27
N LEU A 149 6.22 13.36 -22.08
CA LEU A 149 5.80 13.38 -23.49
C LEU A 149 4.34 13.83 -23.68
N PRO A 150 4.02 14.52 -24.80
CA PRO A 150 2.67 15.01 -25.07
C PRO A 150 1.66 13.87 -25.26
N THR A 151 0.39 14.14 -24.94
CA THR A 151 -0.73 13.23 -25.18
C THR A 151 -1.00 13.10 -26.68
N ARG A 152 -0.77 11.93 -27.27
CA ARG A 152 -1.04 11.65 -28.69
C ARG A 152 -2.42 11.02 -28.92
N HIS A 153 -2.86 10.14 -28.03
CA HIS A 153 -4.11 9.37 -28.20
C HIS A 153 -5.02 9.47 -26.99
N PRO A 154 -5.86 10.53 -26.88
CA PRO A 154 -6.81 10.64 -25.78
C PRO A 154 -7.95 9.62 -25.95
N VAL A 155 -7.93 8.57 -25.13
CA VAL A 155 -9.05 7.61 -25.04
C VAL A 155 -10.12 8.19 -24.11
N PRO A 156 -11.43 8.11 -24.46
CA PRO A 156 -12.49 8.54 -23.57
C PRO A 156 -12.43 7.79 -22.23
N LEU A 157 -13.06 8.38 -21.21
CA LEU A 157 -13.18 7.75 -19.90
C LEU A 157 -13.76 6.35 -20.07
N TRP A 158 -13.07 5.35 -19.54
CA TRP A 158 -13.62 4.01 -19.49
C TRP A 158 -14.79 4.03 -18.51
N SER A 159 -15.98 3.68 -18.98
CA SER A 159 -17.16 3.55 -18.12
C SER A 159 -16.97 2.35 -17.19
N MET A 160 -16.28 2.59 -16.07
CA MET A 160 -16.41 1.72 -14.92
C MET A 160 -17.88 1.79 -14.51
N ARG A 161 -18.57 0.66 -14.41
CA ARG A 161 -19.96 0.58 -13.91
C ARG A 161 -19.94 0.97 -12.43
N PRO A 162 -20.15 2.24 -12.04
CA PRO A 162 -19.79 2.70 -10.70
C PRO A 162 -20.79 2.23 -9.64
N ASN A 163 -21.98 1.83 -10.10
CA ASN A 163 -23.15 1.54 -9.27
C ASN A 163 -23.84 0.23 -9.65
N GLU A 164 -23.25 -0.61 -10.52
CA GLU A 164 -23.85 -1.93 -10.78
C GLU A 164 -23.47 -2.87 -9.63
N ASP A 165 -24.46 -3.47 -9.00
CA ASP A 165 -24.25 -4.50 -8.00
C ASP A 165 -23.41 -5.63 -8.58
N SER A 166 -22.37 -6.04 -7.86
CA SER A 166 -21.55 -7.16 -8.32
C SER A 166 -22.40 -8.43 -8.32
N ARG A 167 -22.30 -9.21 -9.39
CA ARG A 167 -22.96 -10.51 -9.50
C ARG A 167 -22.19 -11.55 -8.68
N PRO A 168 -22.80 -12.70 -8.35
CA PRO A 168 -22.05 -13.85 -7.87
C PRO A 168 -21.01 -14.24 -8.94
N VAL A 169 -19.73 -14.17 -8.57
CA VAL A 169 -18.60 -14.49 -9.45
C VAL A 169 -17.73 -15.58 -8.83
N GLY A 170 -17.09 -16.38 -9.69
CA GLY A 170 -16.01 -17.29 -9.31
C GLY A 170 -14.70 -16.54 -9.04
N MET A 171 -13.66 -17.26 -8.61
CA MET A 171 -12.36 -16.68 -8.20
C MET A 171 -11.76 -15.72 -9.23
N GLY A 172 -11.65 -16.13 -10.50
CA GLY A 172 -11.07 -15.28 -11.55
C GLY A 172 -11.89 -14.00 -11.82
N GLY A 173 -13.22 -14.11 -11.80
CA GLY A 173 -14.11 -12.95 -11.92
C GLY A 173 -13.97 -12.01 -10.72
N ALA A 174 -13.84 -12.55 -9.51
CA ALA A 174 -13.64 -11.77 -8.29
C ALA A 174 -12.34 -10.96 -8.34
N ILE A 175 -11.24 -11.55 -8.80
CA ILE A 175 -9.93 -10.86 -8.93
C ILE A 175 -10.02 -9.72 -9.96
N VAL A 176 -10.64 -9.97 -11.11
CA VAL A 176 -10.82 -8.94 -12.14
C VAL A 176 -11.68 -7.79 -11.62
N ASP A 177 -12.80 -8.08 -10.98
CA ASP A 177 -13.68 -7.06 -10.40
C ASP A 177 -13.02 -6.33 -9.22
N PHE A 178 -12.16 -6.99 -8.44
CA PHE A 178 -11.39 -6.40 -7.34
C PHE A 178 -10.52 -5.25 -7.83
N PHE A 179 -9.66 -5.49 -8.82
CA PHE A 179 -8.78 -4.45 -9.36
C PHE A 179 -9.56 -3.40 -10.16
N ARG A 180 -10.55 -3.81 -10.98
CA ARG A 180 -11.35 -2.88 -11.78
C ARG A 180 -12.18 -1.93 -10.94
N ARG A 181 -12.71 -2.39 -9.80
CA ARG A 181 -13.55 -1.59 -8.92
C ARG A 181 -12.81 -1.11 -7.68
N GLY A 182 -11.47 -1.13 -7.71
CA GLY A 182 -10.60 -0.88 -6.57
C GLY A 182 -10.75 0.50 -5.92
N GLY A 183 -11.19 1.52 -6.67
CA GLY A 183 -11.39 2.89 -6.15
C GLY A 183 -12.86 3.33 -6.03
N ILE A 184 -13.81 2.44 -6.27
CA ILE A 184 -15.24 2.80 -6.34
C ILE A 184 -15.91 2.48 -5.01
N PHE A 185 -16.08 3.44 -4.10
CA PHE A 185 -16.67 3.13 -2.79
C PHE A 185 -18.20 3.01 -2.81
N SER A 186 -18.85 3.23 -3.96
CA SER A 186 -20.28 3.03 -4.19
C SER A 186 -20.61 1.60 -4.66
N GLY A 187 -21.90 1.26 -4.67
CA GLY A 187 -22.42 -0.05 -5.07
C GLY A 187 -22.27 -1.14 -4.00
N ARG A 188 -22.80 -2.32 -4.32
CA ARG A 188 -22.73 -3.52 -3.47
C ARG A 188 -21.65 -4.49 -3.93
N SER A 189 -21.09 -5.24 -2.98
CA SER A 189 -20.16 -6.34 -3.24
C SER A 189 -20.78 -7.69 -2.87
N SER A 190 -20.72 -8.65 -3.78
CA SER A 190 -21.31 -9.97 -3.64
C SER A 190 -20.52 -10.74 -2.60
N ARG A 191 -21.21 -11.61 -1.87
CA ARG A 191 -20.57 -12.41 -0.82
C ARG A 191 -19.42 -13.25 -1.39
N SER A 192 -19.62 -13.84 -2.57
CA SER A 192 -18.58 -14.62 -3.23
C SER A 192 -17.38 -13.77 -3.65
N GLN A 193 -17.59 -12.53 -4.14
CA GLN A 193 -16.48 -11.62 -4.45
C GLN A 193 -15.61 -11.36 -3.22
N TYR A 194 -16.24 -11.04 -2.08
CA TYR A 194 -15.51 -10.79 -0.83
C TYR A 194 -14.72 -12.02 -0.38
N TRP A 195 -15.37 -13.19 -0.29
CA TRP A 195 -14.73 -14.40 0.23
C TRP A 195 -13.62 -14.93 -0.66
N TRP A 196 -13.76 -14.86 -1.99
CA TRP A 196 -12.66 -15.22 -2.89
C TRP A 196 -11.45 -14.31 -2.69
N MET A 197 -11.67 -13.02 -2.42
CA MET A 197 -10.56 -12.09 -2.15
C MET A 197 -9.95 -12.27 -0.76
N ILE A 198 -10.73 -12.67 0.24
CA ILE A 198 -10.20 -13.07 1.55
C ILE A 198 -9.35 -14.34 1.40
N LEU A 199 -9.85 -15.35 0.70
CA LEU A 199 -9.09 -16.58 0.42
C LEU A 199 -7.77 -16.28 -0.29
N LEU A 200 -7.80 -15.42 -1.31
CA LEU A 200 -6.58 -15.01 -2.00
C LEU A 200 -5.58 -14.32 -1.07
N GLN A 201 -6.05 -13.41 -0.20
CA GLN A 201 -5.19 -12.74 0.79
C GLN A 201 -4.60 -13.72 1.81
N VAL A 202 -5.38 -14.70 2.27
CA VAL A 202 -4.90 -15.77 3.14
C VAL A 202 -3.84 -16.59 2.44
N LEU A 203 -4.05 -17.03 1.19
CA LEU A 203 -3.05 -17.77 0.42
C LEU A 203 -1.76 -16.97 0.22
N ILE A 204 -1.86 -15.68 -0.10
CA ILE A 204 -0.69 -14.79 -0.24
C ILE A 204 0.06 -14.68 1.10
N SER A 205 -0.66 -14.55 2.23
CA SER A 205 -0.03 -14.49 3.56
C SER A 205 0.69 -15.78 3.94
N ILE A 206 0.10 -16.94 3.62
CA ILE A 206 0.74 -18.25 3.84
C ILE A 206 1.99 -18.39 2.97
N ALA A 207 1.89 -18.06 1.68
CA ALA A 207 3.04 -18.09 0.76
C ALA A 207 4.15 -17.13 1.23
N ALA A 208 3.77 -15.92 1.67
CA ALA A 208 4.72 -14.97 2.24
C ALA A 208 5.39 -15.54 3.50
N PHE A 209 4.65 -16.16 4.41
CA PHE A 209 5.21 -16.78 5.62
C PHE A 209 6.20 -17.91 5.30
N ILE A 210 5.85 -18.79 4.35
CA ILE A 210 6.71 -19.90 3.90
C ILE A 210 8.02 -19.37 3.32
N VAL A 211 8.02 -18.21 2.66
CA VAL A 211 9.24 -17.63 2.07
C VAL A 211 10.02 -16.79 3.09
N LEU A 212 9.34 -15.91 3.83
CA LEU A 212 9.99 -14.94 4.73
C LEU A 212 10.62 -15.61 5.95
N VAL A 213 9.98 -16.58 6.58
CA VAL A 213 10.48 -17.15 7.84
C VAL A 213 11.81 -17.90 7.64
N PRO A 214 11.94 -18.82 6.65
CA PRO A 214 13.23 -19.47 6.39
C PRO A 214 14.31 -18.48 5.94
N MET A 215 13.94 -17.46 5.16
CA MET A 215 14.88 -16.44 4.71
C MET A 215 15.40 -15.59 5.87
N LEU A 216 14.53 -15.18 6.81
CA LEU A 216 14.94 -14.48 8.02
C LEU A 216 15.83 -15.34 8.91
N ALA A 217 15.51 -16.63 9.06
CA ALA A 217 16.35 -17.58 9.79
C ALA A 217 17.73 -17.75 9.13
N PHE A 218 17.78 -17.83 7.79
CA PHE A 218 19.01 -17.90 7.03
C PHE A 218 19.88 -16.65 7.21
N VAL A 219 19.27 -15.46 7.09
CA VAL A 219 19.97 -14.19 7.33
C VAL A 219 20.47 -14.11 8.77
N ALA A 220 19.65 -14.45 9.77
CA ALA A 220 20.06 -14.47 11.17
C ALA A 220 21.24 -15.42 11.40
N PHE A 221 21.20 -16.63 10.85
CA PHE A 221 22.28 -17.61 10.93
C PHE A 221 23.57 -17.11 10.24
N HIS A 222 23.45 -16.50 9.05
CA HIS A 222 24.58 -15.94 8.33
C HIS A 222 25.29 -14.82 9.12
N ASN A 223 24.52 -13.96 9.80
CA ASN A 223 25.07 -12.85 10.58
C ASN A 223 25.74 -13.28 11.90
N ILE A 224 25.37 -14.44 12.48
CA ILE A 224 26.02 -15.00 13.68
C ILE A 224 27.48 -15.41 13.39
N GLY A 225 27.80 -15.80 12.15
CA GLY A 225 29.16 -16.18 11.75
C GLY A 225 30.11 -15.00 11.47
N THR A 226 29.59 -13.77 11.37
CA THR A 226 30.36 -12.57 11.05
C THR A 226 30.48 -11.68 12.30
N SER A 227 31.58 -11.79 13.04
CA SER A 227 31.85 -11.13 14.32
C SER A 227 32.23 -9.63 14.24
N ASN A 228 31.84 -8.93 13.17
CA ASN A 228 32.10 -7.49 13.01
C ASN A 228 30.79 -6.69 13.15
N LEU A 229 30.68 -5.90 14.22
CA LEU A 229 29.53 -5.03 14.54
C LEU A 229 29.23 -4.01 13.42
N ASN A 230 30.25 -3.57 12.68
CA ASN A 230 30.09 -2.64 11.57
C ASN A 230 29.43 -3.28 10.33
N SER A 231 29.69 -4.58 10.07
CA SER A 231 29.10 -5.30 8.94
C SER A 231 27.68 -5.80 9.22
N SER A 232 27.34 -6.08 10.47
CA SER A 232 26.01 -6.56 10.87
C SER A 232 24.94 -5.46 10.80
N MET A 233 25.27 -4.20 11.15
CA MET A 233 24.31 -3.09 11.02
C MET A 233 24.06 -2.71 9.55
N THR A 234 25.10 -2.72 8.70
CA THR A 234 24.95 -2.44 7.26
C THR A 234 24.18 -3.55 6.54
N SER A 235 24.45 -4.82 6.86
CA SER A 235 23.77 -5.96 6.23
C SER A 235 22.28 -6.04 6.60
N MET A 236 21.90 -5.67 7.82
CA MET A 236 20.48 -5.63 8.22
C MET A 236 19.73 -4.51 7.49
N SER A 237 20.33 -3.33 7.32
CA SER A 237 19.70 -2.21 6.62
C SER A 237 19.51 -2.48 5.11
N ASP A 238 20.51 -3.10 4.46
CA ASP A 238 20.49 -3.35 3.02
C ASP A 238 19.53 -4.51 2.65
N ASN A 239 19.44 -5.55 3.50
CA ASN A 239 18.48 -6.64 3.33
C ASN A 239 17.04 -6.24 3.72
N PHE A 240 16.88 -5.33 4.68
CA PHE A 240 15.55 -4.87 5.09
C PHE A 240 14.88 -4.05 3.97
N LEU A 241 15.61 -3.11 3.37
CA LEU A 241 15.08 -2.24 2.31
C LEU A 241 14.74 -2.99 1.01
N SER A 242 15.54 -3.97 0.60
CA SER A 242 15.32 -4.69 -0.67
C SER A 242 14.11 -5.63 -0.58
N ILE A 243 14.09 -6.55 0.40
CA ILE A 243 13.04 -7.58 0.51
C ILE A 243 11.71 -6.98 0.96
N TRP A 244 11.71 -6.19 2.04
CA TRP A 244 10.47 -5.63 2.56
C TRP A 244 9.93 -4.54 1.64
N GLY A 245 10.81 -3.81 0.93
CA GLY A 245 10.40 -2.84 -0.10
C GLY A 245 9.51 -3.48 -1.17
N PHE A 246 9.90 -4.64 -1.71
CA PHE A 246 9.08 -5.36 -2.69
C PHE A 246 7.78 -5.90 -2.09
N ALA A 247 7.85 -6.49 -0.89
CA ALA A 247 6.66 -7.01 -0.21
C ALA A 247 5.63 -5.90 0.06
N PHE A 248 6.10 -4.73 0.52
CA PHE A 248 5.26 -3.55 0.75
C PHE A 248 4.72 -2.97 -0.54
N ALA A 249 5.53 -2.88 -1.60
CA ALA A 249 5.07 -2.46 -2.92
C ALA A 249 3.96 -3.39 -3.44
N ALA A 250 4.13 -4.70 -3.32
CA ALA A 250 3.12 -5.67 -3.71
C ALA A 250 1.83 -5.55 -2.88
N TYR A 251 1.96 -5.42 -1.55
CA TYR A 251 0.81 -5.20 -0.67
C TYR A 251 0.05 -3.91 -1.00
N SER A 252 0.77 -2.85 -1.40
CA SER A 252 0.17 -1.55 -1.73
C SER A 252 -0.77 -1.58 -2.94
N LEU A 253 -0.61 -2.57 -3.83
CA LEU A 253 -1.52 -2.79 -4.97
C LEU A 253 -2.87 -3.37 -4.53
N ILE A 254 -2.92 -4.05 -3.38
CA ILE A 254 -4.07 -4.80 -2.89
C ILE A 254 -4.80 -4.01 -1.80
N ALA A 255 -4.09 -3.19 -1.02
CA ALA A 255 -4.62 -2.50 0.15
C ALA A 255 -5.85 -1.62 -0.15
N LEU A 256 -5.79 -0.79 -1.20
CA LEU A 256 -6.89 0.10 -1.56
C LEU A 256 -8.14 -0.66 -2.05
N PRO A 257 -8.05 -1.62 -2.98
CA PRO A 257 -9.20 -2.47 -3.33
C PRO A 257 -9.75 -3.30 -2.16
N SER A 258 -8.90 -3.78 -1.25
CA SER A 258 -9.33 -4.48 -0.03
C SER A 258 -10.18 -3.58 0.84
N LEU A 259 -9.73 -2.34 1.08
CA LEU A 259 -10.50 -1.33 1.78
C LEU A 259 -11.85 -1.08 1.10
N THR A 260 -11.86 -0.98 -0.23
CA THR A 260 -13.08 -0.72 -1.01
C THR A 260 -14.13 -1.80 -0.83
N ILE A 261 -13.78 -3.08 -0.92
CA ILE A 261 -14.76 -4.17 -0.70
C ILE A 261 -15.23 -4.19 0.75
N VAL A 262 -14.34 -4.01 1.72
CA VAL A 262 -14.69 -3.99 3.14
C VAL A 262 -15.68 -2.88 3.45
N ILE A 263 -15.45 -1.66 2.96
CA ILE A 263 -16.37 -0.52 3.13
C ILE A 263 -17.75 -0.83 2.54
N ARG A 264 -17.80 -1.43 1.34
CA ARG A 264 -19.08 -1.85 0.74
C ARG A 264 -19.79 -2.88 1.61
N ARG A 265 -19.07 -3.89 2.12
CA ARG A 265 -19.64 -4.94 2.98
C ARG A 265 -20.14 -4.42 4.32
N PHE A 266 -19.41 -3.52 4.98
CA PHE A 266 -19.88 -2.87 6.21
C PHE A 266 -21.20 -2.13 5.98
N ARG A 267 -21.29 -1.39 4.86
CA ARG A 267 -22.53 -0.72 4.45
C ARG A 267 -23.64 -1.72 4.12
N ASP A 268 -23.32 -2.80 3.43
CA ASP A 268 -24.29 -3.85 3.05
C ASP A 268 -24.85 -4.57 4.29
N ALA A 269 -24.04 -4.73 5.35
CA ALA A 269 -24.44 -5.23 6.67
C ALA A 269 -25.25 -4.21 7.50
N GLY A 270 -25.43 -2.99 7.00
CA GLY A 270 -26.18 -1.93 7.67
C GLY A 270 -25.40 -1.14 8.72
N PHE A 271 -24.07 -1.29 8.77
CA PHE A 271 -23.20 -0.48 9.61
C PHE A 271 -22.64 0.72 8.85
N SER A 272 -22.34 1.80 9.57
CA SER A 272 -21.58 2.92 9.01
C SER A 272 -20.15 2.47 8.66
N PRO A 273 -19.60 2.79 7.47
CA PRO A 273 -18.23 2.47 7.10
C PRO A 273 -17.16 2.97 8.09
N TRP A 274 -17.47 4.02 8.85
CA TRP A 274 -16.57 4.56 9.88
C TRP A 274 -16.23 3.55 10.98
N TRP A 275 -17.13 2.59 11.27
CA TRP A 275 -16.86 1.54 12.26
C TRP A 275 -15.70 0.63 11.86
N TYR A 276 -15.44 0.46 10.56
CA TYR A 276 -14.25 -0.27 10.12
C TYR A 276 -12.96 0.42 10.59
N PHE A 277 -12.87 1.74 10.47
CA PHE A 277 -11.70 2.50 10.91
C PHE A 277 -11.52 2.44 12.43
N VAL A 278 -12.62 2.48 13.20
CA VAL A 278 -12.58 2.32 14.65
C VAL A 278 -12.05 0.93 15.04
N ILE A 279 -12.58 -0.13 14.43
CA ILE A 279 -12.12 -1.51 14.66
C ILE A 279 -10.66 -1.67 14.25
N TRP A 280 -10.26 -1.09 13.12
CA TRP A 280 -8.88 -1.12 12.64
C TRP A 280 -7.92 -0.44 13.63
N LEU A 281 -8.27 0.75 14.16
CA LEU A 281 -7.47 1.43 15.18
C LEU A 281 -7.33 0.59 16.47
N ILE A 282 -8.43 -0.02 16.93
CA ILE A 282 -8.41 -0.92 18.08
C ILE A 282 -7.48 -2.12 17.80
N THR A 283 -7.58 -2.70 16.61
CA THR A 283 -6.77 -3.86 16.18
C THR A 283 -5.28 -3.50 16.14
N VAL A 284 -4.93 -2.32 15.59
CA VAL A 284 -3.55 -1.82 15.57
C VAL A 284 -3.03 -1.55 16.99
N GLY A 285 -3.85 -0.97 17.87
CA GLY A 285 -3.46 -0.71 19.26
C GLY A 285 -3.19 -2.00 20.05
N ILE A 286 -4.12 -2.97 20.00
CA ILE A 286 -3.96 -4.28 20.63
C ILE A 286 -2.78 -5.03 20.01
N GLY A 287 -2.66 -5.03 18.69
CA GLY A 287 -1.56 -5.68 17.97
C GLY A 287 -0.20 -5.10 18.33
N GLY A 288 -0.09 -3.77 18.46
CA GLY A 288 1.11 -3.10 18.95
C GLY A 288 1.46 -3.54 20.37
N TYR A 289 0.50 -3.51 21.29
CA TYR A 289 0.69 -3.95 22.68
C TYR A 289 1.18 -5.41 22.75
N VAL A 290 0.51 -6.32 22.04
CA VAL A 290 0.85 -7.74 21.97
C VAL A 290 2.23 -7.96 21.35
N GLY A 291 2.60 -7.18 20.33
CA GLY A 291 3.93 -7.25 19.73
C GLY A 291 5.06 -6.93 20.69
N PHE A 292 4.85 -5.95 21.60
CA PHE A 292 5.81 -5.64 22.66
C PHE A 292 5.72 -6.61 23.85
N HIS A 293 4.56 -7.23 24.10
CA HIS A 293 4.27 -8.07 25.26
C HIS A 293 3.71 -9.43 24.84
N PRO A 294 4.51 -10.27 24.12
CA PRO A 294 3.99 -11.49 23.49
C PRO A 294 3.52 -12.55 24.50
N THR A 295 3.98 -12.48 25.76
CA THR A 295 3.60 -13.40 26.84
C THR A 295 2.22 -13.11 27.44
N VAL A 296 1.64 -11.94 27.17
CA VAL A 296 0.36 -11.53 27.74
C VAL A 296 -0.78 -12.16 26.93
N VAL A 297 -1.22 -13.34 27.36
CA VAL A 297 -2.30 -14.12 26.72
C VAL A 297 -3.59 -13.30 26.55
N ALA A 298 -3.94 -12.45 27.52
CA ALA A 298 -5.12 -11.60 27.44
C ALA A 298 -5.12 -10.66 26.22
N GLY A 299 -3.95 -10.17 25.80
CA GLY A 299 -3.84 -9.33 24.61
C GLY A 299 -4.14 -10.12 23.32
N TRP A 300 -3.64 -11.35 23.22
CA TRP A 300 -3.96 -12.24 22.10
C TRP A 300 -5.44 -12.61 22.05
N ILE A 301 -6.06 -12.87 23.20
CA ILE A 301 -7.51 -13.14 23.30
C ILE A 301 -8.29 -11.92 22.81
N ALA A 302 -7.95 -10.71 23.28
CA ALA A 302 -8.62 -9.48 22.84
C ALA A 302 -8.47 -9.26 21.32
N TYR A 303 -7.27 -9.49 20.78
CA TYR A 303 -7.03 -9.42 19.33
C TYR A 303 -7.92 -10.38 18.55
N LEU A 304 -8.01 -11.63 19.01
CA LEU A 304 -8.86 -12.67 18.41
C LEU A 304 -10.35 -12.31 18.49
N VAL A 305 -10.82 -11.79 19.63
CA VAL A 305 -12.21 -11.34 19.80
C VAL A 305 -12.55 -10.24 18.80
N VAL A 306 -11.70 -9.23 18.66
CA VAL A 306 -11.92 -8.13 17.69
C VAL A 306 -11.94 -8.65 16.26
N ALA A 307 -11.04 -9.57 15.90
CA ALA A 307 -11.00 -10.20 14.59
C ALA A 307 -12.27 -11.03 14.30
N VAL A 308 -12.80 -11.75 15.29
CA VAL A 308 -14.07 -12.49 15.18
C VAL A 308 -15.22 -11.53 14.99
N VAL A 309 -15.33 -10.46 15.79
CA VAL A 309 -16.39 -9.43 15.65
C VAL A 309 -16.37 -8.83 14.25
N GLN A 310 -15.19 -8.44 13.76
CA GLN A 310 -15.05 -7.89 12.40
C GLN A 310 -15.51 -8.90 11.34
N THR A 311 -15.11 -10.17 11.49
CA THR A 311 -15.50 -11.24 10.56
C THR A 311 -17.02 -11.43 10.56
N VAL A 312 -17.65 -11.51 11.74
CA VAL A 312 -19.10 -11.65 11.89
C VAL A 312 -19.85 -10.52 11.17
N ILE A 313 -19.41 -9.27 11.34
CA ILE A 313 -19.98 -8.12 10.62
C ILE A 313 -19.86 -8.30 9.10
N LEU A 314 -18.71 -8.78 8.63
CA LEU A 314 -18.44 -8.99 7.20
C LEU A 314 -19.19 -10.18 6.60
N VAL A 315 -19.60 -11.15 7.42
CA VAL A 315 -20.44 -12.30 7.01
C VAL A 315 -21.93 -11.95 7.01
N TRP A 316 -22.35 -10.94 7.79
CA TRP A 316 -23.75 -10.64 8.04
C TRP A 316 -24.56 -10.46 6.74
N PRO A 317 -25.83 -10.95 6.71
CA PRO A 317 -26.66 -10.87 5.52
C PRO A 317 -27.05 -9.43 5.21
N THR A 318 -27.37 -9.17 3.95
CA THR A 318 -27.75 -7.81 3.55
C THR A 318 -29.16 -7.50 4.04
N ARG A 319 -29.43 -6.27 4.48
CA ARG A 319 -30.76 -5.91 5.03
C ARG A 319 -31.91 -6.12 4.04
N THR A 320 -31.66 -6.09 2.74
CA THR A 320 -32.68 -6.37 1.73
C THR A 320 -33.08 -7.84 1.67
N ASP A 321 -32.14 -8.77 1.94
CA ASP A 321 -32.45 -10.20 2.06
C ASP A 321 -33.35 -10.47 3.27
N LEU A 322 -33.22 -9.65 4.33
CA LEU A 322 -34.02 -9.74 5.55
C LEU A 322 -35.41 -9.13 5.40
N GLN A 323 -35.67 -8.27 4.41
CA GLN A 323 -37.01 -7.73 4.17
C GLN A 323 -37.83 -8.65 3.25
N ASN A 324 -37.19 -9.27 2.26
CA ASN A 324 -37.86 -10.17 1.30
C ASN A 324 -38.06 -11.61 1.82
N GLY A 325 -37.57 -11.94 3.02
CA GLY A 325 -37.74 -13.26 3.65
C GLY A 325 -38.89 -13.33 4.65
N HIS A 326 -39.70 -12.28 4.76
CA HIS A 326 -40.86 -12.17 5.66
C HIS A 326 -42.22 -12.12 4.92
N ASP A 327 -42.23 -12.33 3.60
CA ASP A 327 -43.42 -12.48 2.77
C ASP A 327 -43.55 -13.92 2.24
#